data_AF-A0A7K7LB20-F1
#
_entry.id   AF-A0A7K7LB20-F1
#
_cell.length_a   1.000
_cell.length_b   1.000
_cell.length_c   1.000
_cell.angle_alpha   90.00
_cell.angle_beta   90.00
_cell.angle_gamma   90.00
#
_symmetry.space_group_name_H-M   'P 1'
#
loop_
_entity.id
_entity.type
_entity.pdbx_description
1 polymer ?
#
loop_
_entity_poly.entity_id
_entity_poly.type
_entity_poly.pdbx_seq_one_letter_code
_entity_poly.pdbx_strand_id
1 'polypeptide(L)'
;MFLCVGQTLKTVAVLIFLFQMDPSRISKEDAHCVRMLFRSQESIGLQDTPFENQDVKLMPESCRRMKQALQRAVQKEVQRILGRETPRPEKAAMEALGMDLYKRNKPEKLPFAHLIIDDKNIPSGTRKVNLTSWHHDKGQANLSNMTFNDGKLIVNQDGFYYLYANICFRHHETSGNLTKRGLQLMVYMTKTNLKIRRSDVLMKGGSTKYWSGNSEFHFYSVNVGGFFKLKSGEMISIQVSNPLLLDSSQEATYFGAFKVRDLD
;
A
#
# COMPACT_ATOMS: atom_id res chain seq x y z
N MET A 1 17.65 -3.22 14.73
CA MET A 1 17.23 -3.86 13.45
C MET A 1 17.93 -5.21 13.26
N PHE A 2 17.93 -6.09 14.27
CA PHE A 2 18.43 -7.48 14.14
C PHE A 2 17.47 -8.52 14.75
N LEU A 3 16.37 -8.06 15.36
CA LEU A 3 15.32 -8.91 15.93
C LEU A 3 14.19 -9.28 14.95
N CYS A 4 14.12 -8.64 13.77
CA CYS A 4 13.09 -8.94 12.75
C CYS A 4 13.48 -9.98 11.69
N VAL A 5 14.75 -10.42 11.62
CA VAL A 5 15.17 -11.42 10.63
C VAL A 5 14.98 -12.86 11.13
N GLY A 6 14.94 -13.06 12.46
CA GLY A 6 14.71 -14.39 13.05
C GLY A 6 13.26 -14.90 12.99
N GLN A 7 12.28 -14.01 12.79
CA GLN A 7 10.86 -14.39 12.70
C GLN A 7 10.45 -14.78 11.28
N THR A 8 11.06 -14.22 10.23
CA THR A 8 10.67 -14.48 8.84
C THR A 8 11.15 -15.85 8.32
N LEU A 9 12.29 -16.35 8.81
CA LEU A 9 12.78 -17.69 8.46
C LEU A 9 11.91 -18.82 9.03
N LYS A 10 11.32 -18.63 10.21
CA LYS A 10 10.43 -19.62 10.84
C LYS A 10 9.14 -19.80 10.04
N THR A 11 8.55 -18.72 9.54
CA THR A 11 7.31 -18.77 8.76
C THR A 11 7.52 -19.35 7.37
N VAL A 12 8.63 -19.01 6.70
CA VAL A 12 8.93 -19.50 5.35
C VAL A 12 9.26 -20.99 5.35
N ALA A 13 10.00 -21.49 6.35
CA ALA A 13 10.25 -22.93 6.47
C ALA A 13 8.98 -23.74 6.74
N VAL A 14 8.07 -23.23 7.58
CA VAL A 14 6.76 -23.85 7.83
C VAL A 14 5.86 -23.80 6.59
N LEU A 15 5.84 -22.69 5.86
CA LEU A 15 5.09 -22.56 4.61
C LEU A 15 5.62 -23.51 3.53
N ILE A 16 6.94 -23.62 3.35
CA ILE A 16 7.53 -24.57 2.40
C ILE A 16 7.22 -26.02 2.82
N PHE A 17 7.24 -26.33 4.12
CA PHE A 17 6.83 -27.66 4.62
C PHE A 17 5.37 -27.98 4.31
N LEU A 18 4.47 -27.00 4.47
CA LEU A 18 3.04 -27.17 4.24
C LEU A 18 2.67 -27.20 2.76
N PHE A 19 3.40 -26.48 1.89
CA PHE A 19 3.11 -26.42 0.46
C PHE A 19 3.66 -27.61 -0.35
N GLN A 20 4.65 -28.35 0.17
CA GLN A 20 5.23 -29.50 -0.55
C GLN A 20 4.66 -30.86 -0.16
N MET A 21 3.76 -30.94 0.82
CA MET A 21 3.26 -32.22 1.37
C MET A 21 1.74 -32.33 1.23
N ASP A 22 1.28 -33.40 0.57
CA ASP A 22 -0.13 -33.77 0.46
C ASP A 22 -0.70 -34.09 1.86
N PRO A 23 -1.70 -33.34 2.37
CA PRO A 23 -2.25 -33.51 3.72
C PRO A 23 -2.81 -34.91 3.99
N SER A 24 -3.16 -35.65 2.94
CA SER A 24 -3.75 -37.00 3.02
C SER A 24 -2.72 -38.12 3.28
N ARG A 25 -1.41 -37.83 3.27
CA ARG A 25 -0.33 -38.82 3.40
C ARG A 25 0.45 -38.78 4.71
N ILE A 26 0.10 -37.90 5.65
CA ILE A 26 0.88 -37.70 6.89
C ILE A 26 0.52 -38.76 7.93
N SER A 27 1.44 -39.70 8.19
CA SER A 27 1.31 -40.65 9.30
C SER A 27 1.46 -39.92 10.64
N LYS A 28 0.85 -40.45 11.71
CA LYS A 28 1.09 -39.97 13.09
C LYS A 28 2.58 -40.00 13.46
N GLU A 29 3.34 -40.91 12.85
CA GLU A 29 4.80 -41.02 13.01
C GLU A 29 5.54 -39.84 12.38
N ASP A 30 5.07 -39.35 11.22
CA ASP A 30 5.68 -38.22 10.51
C ASP A 30 5.52 -36.92 11.29
N ALA A 31 4.32 -36.69 11.86
CA ALA A 31 4.05 -35.54 12.71
C ALA A 31 4.93 -35.55 13.98
N HIS A 32 5.18 -36.72 14.56
CA HIS A 32 6.07 -36.89 15.71
C HIS A 32 7.53 -36.56 15.34
N CYS A 33 8.02 -37.03 14.19
CA CYS A 33 9.36 -36.71 13.69
C CYS A 33 9.55 -35.21 13.44
N VAL A 34 8.57 -34.56 12.81
CA VAL A 34 8.60 -33.12 12.54
C VAL A 34 8.64 -32.31 13.84
N ARG A 35 7.83 -32.68 14.84
CA ARG A 35 7.83 -32.03 16.15
C ARG A 35 9.18 -32.17 16.87
N MET A 36 9.80 -33.34 16.82
CA MET A 36 11.15 -33.58 17.37
C MET A 36 12.21 -32.72 16.67
N LEU A 37 12.14 -32.59 15.33
CA LEU A 37 13.08 -31.79 14.56
C LEU A 37 13.00 -30.29 14.92
N PHE A 38 11.78 -29.74 15.01
CA PHE A 38 11.60 -28.33 15.34
C PHE A 38 11.88 -27.99 16.82
N ARG A 39 11.67 -28.94 17.75
CA ARG A 39 11.99 -28.73 19.18
C ARG A 39 13.50 -28.60 19.43
N SER A 40 14.34 -29.27 18.63
CA SER A 40 15.81 -29.11 18.71
C SER A 40 16.30 -27.75 18.22
N GLN A 41 15.55 -27.11 17.33
CA GLN A 41 15.91 -25.84 16.70
C GLN A 41 15.59 -24.62 17.59
N GLU A 42 14.77 -24.78 18.64
CA GLU A 42 14.48 -23.70 19.61
C GLU A 42 15.65 -23.38 20.56
N SER A 43 16.72 -24.20 20.60
CA SER A 43 17.85 -23.98 21.50
C SER A 43 19.08 -23.31 20.87
N ILE A 44 19.11 -23.06 19.55
CA ILE A 44 20.28 -22.42 18.91
C ILE A 44 20.07 -20.90 18.86
N GLY A 45 20.07 -20.31 20.05
CA GLY A 45 20.36 -18.89 20.26
C GLY A 45 21.83 -18.77 20.62
N LEU A 46 22.63 -18.28 19.67
CA LEU A 46 23.96 -17.68 19.82
C LEU A 46 24.72 -17.98 21.13
N GLN A 47 25.35 -19.15 21.22
CA GLN A 47 26.60 -19.36 21.97
C GLN A 47 27.23 -20.69 21.55
N ASP A 48 28.47 -20.62 21.05
CA ASP A 48 29.32 -21.76 20.77
C ASP A 48 29.63 -22.52 22.05
N THR A 49 28.99 -23.69 22.25
CA THR A 49 29.52 -24.78 23.08
C THR A 49 29.00 -26.13 22.54
N PRO A 50 29.85 -27.16 22.39
CA PRO A 50 29.42 -28.49 21.98
C PRO A 50 28.89 -29.23 23.22
N PHE A 51 27.69 -28.87 23.67
CA PHE A 51 26.96 -29.68 24.63
C PHE A 51 26.09 -30.68 23.87
N GLU A 52 26.59 -31.91 23.77
CA GLU A 52 25.83 -33.08 23.32
C GLU A 52 24.60 -33.27 24.22
N ASN A 53 23.46 -32.71 23.81
CA ASN A 53 22.18 -33.05 24.41
C ASN A 53 21.88 -34.53 24.12
N GLN A 54 21.70 -35.30 25.19
CA GLN A 54 21.47 -36.77 25.17
C GLN A 54 20.26 -37.21 24.32
N ASP A 55 19.39 -36.29 23.91
CA ASP A 55 18.24 -36.55 23.02
C ASP A 55 18.59 -36.81 21.56
N VAL A 56 19.85 -36.62 21.13
CA VAL A 56 20.27 -36.94 19.75
C VAL A 56 20.56 -38.44 19.55
N LYS A 57 20.72 -39.21 20.64
CA LYS A 57 21.21 -40.60 20.56
C LYS A 57 20.16 -41.65 20.21
N LEU A 58 18.87 -41.29 20.22
CA LEU A 58 17.76 -42.23 19.92
C LEU A 58 16.77 -41.64 18.89
N MET A 59 17.26 -40.93 17.88
CA MET A 59 16.41 -40.55 16.74
C MET A 59 16.10 -41.79 15.89
N PRO A 60 14.80 -42.18 15.73
CA PRO A 60 14.41 -43.30 14.87
C PRO A 60 14.92 -43.13 13.45
N GLU A 61 15.28 -44.23 12.77
CA GLU A 61 15.82 -44.16 11.40
C GLU A 61 14.88 -43.45 10.42
N SER A 62 13.56 -43.59 10.60
CA SER A 62 12.55 -42.88 9.80
C SER A 62 12.69 -41.36 9.93
N CYS A 63 12.79 -40.83 11.15
CA CYS A 63 13.01 -39.41 11.40
C CYS A 63 14.37 -38.93 10.89
N ARG A 64 15.41 -39.78 10.96
CA ARG A 64 16.74 -39.47 10.42
C ARG A 64 16.72 -39.28 8.90
N ARG A 65 16.01 -40.17 8.18
CA ARG A 65 15.81 -40.05 6.73
C ARG A 65 15.05 -38.78 6.38
N MET A 66 14.02 -38.45 7.15
CA MET A 66 13.24 -37.21 6.99
C MET A 66 14.09 -35.95 7.20
N LYS A 67 14.95 -35.92 8.23
CA LYS A 67 15.90 -34.84 8.49
C LYS A 67 16.83 -34.60 7.29
N GLN A 68 17.40 -35.69 6.75
CA GLN A 68 18.30 -35.61 5.60
C GLN A 68 17.58 -35.13 4.33
N ALA A 69 16.35 -35.59 4.09
CA ALA A 69 15.54 -35.13 2.96
C ALA A 69 15.24 -33.63 3.04
N LEU A 70 14.86 -33.15 4.23
CA LEU A 70 14.63 -31.72 4.47
C LEU A 70 15.89 -30.89 4.26
N GLN A 71 17.03 -31.32 4.83
CA GLN A 71 18.31 -30.63 4.66
C GLN A 71 18.69 -30.51 3.19
N ARG A 72 18.52 -31.58 2.40
CA ARG A 72 18.76 -31.56 0.95
C ARG A 72 17.82 -30.61 0.21
N ALA A 73 16.53 -30.57 0.58
CA ALA A 73 15.54 -29.68 -0.02
C ALA A 73 15.87 -28.20 0.25
N VAL A 74 16.21 -27.87 1.50
CA VAL A 74 16.66 -26.53 1.90
C VAL A 74 17.92 -26.14 1.13
N GLN A 75 18.92 -27.03 1.07
CA GLN A 75 20.18 -26.75 0.38
C GLN A 75 19.99 -26.56 -1.13
N LYS A 76 19.06 -27.29 -1.75
CA LYS A 76 18.69 -27.11 -3.16
C LYS A 76 18.01 -25.76 -3.42
N GLU A 77 17.16 -25.29 -2.50
CA GLU A 77 16.49 -23.99 -2.66
C GLU A 77 17.45 -22.83 -2.38
N VAL A 78 18.35 -22.98 -1.40
CA VAL A 78 19.45 -22.03 -1.15
C VAL A 78 20.35 -21.90 -2.39
N GLN A 79 20.73 -23.01 -3.02
CA GLN A 79 21.49 -23.00 -4.28
C GLN A 79 20.72 -22.38 -5.45
N ARG A 80 19.39 -22.53 -5.52
CA ARG A 80 18.55 -21.83 -6.51
C ARG A 80 18.51 -20.32 -6.31
N ILE A 81 18.44 -19.87 -5.06
CA ILE A 81 18.43 -18.44 -4.72
C ILE A 81 19.80 -17.82 -5.01
N LEU A 82 20.89 -18.48 -4.59
CA LEU A 82 22.26 -18.04 -4.86
C LEU A 82 22.65 -18.14 -6.34
N GLY A 83 22.14 -19.13 -7.08
CA GLY A 83 22.36 -19.27 -8.52
C GLY A 83 21.63 -18.24 -9.39
N ARG A 84 20.75 -17.42 -8.80
CA ARG A 84 20.06 -16.31 -9.48
C ARG A 84 20.85 -15.00 -9.46
N GLU A 85 21.95 -14.92 -8.69
CA GLU A 85 22.92 -13.85 -8.78
C GLU A 85 24.11 -14.30 -9.64
N THR A 86 23.93 -14.29 -10.95
CA THR A 86 25.08 -14.05 -11.83
C THR A 86 25.42 -12.56 -11.72
N PRO A 87 26.64 -12.19 -11.29
CA PRO A 87 27.07 -10.80 -11.39
C PRO A 87 27.13 -10.47 -12.89
N ARG A 88 26.28 -9.54 -13.35
CA ARG A 88 26.35 -9.06 -14.73
C ARG A 88 27.76 -8.53 -15.00
N PRO A 89 28.46 -9.00 -16.05
CA PRO A 89 29.80 -8.52 -16.40
C PRO A 89 29.82 -7.02 -16.79
N GLU A 90 28.66 -6.40 -17.01
CA GLU A 90 28.51 -4.95 -17.22
C GLU A 90 29.04 -4.10 -16.07
N LYS A 91 28.95 -4.57 -14.82
CA LYS A 91 29.32 -3.76 -13.65
C LYS A 91 30.84 -3.61 -13.51
N ALA A 92 31.60 -4.67 -13.81
CA ALA A 92 33.06 -4.64 -13.83
C ALA A 92 33.61 -3.88 -15.07
N ALA A 93 32.90 -3.96 -16.21
CA ALA A 93 33.27 -3.20 -17.41
C ALA A 93 33.03 -1.68 -17.26
N MET A 94 31.99 -1.27 -16.52
CA MET A 94 31.73 0.16 -16.25
C MET A 94 32.68 0.78 -15.22
N GLU A 95 33.18 0.02 -14.25
CA GLU A 95 34.16 0.52 -13.26
C GLU A 95 35.56 0.70 -13.87
N ALA A 96 35.94 -0.11 -14.86
CA ALA A 96 37.23 0.01 -15.55
C ALA A 96 37.35 1.26 -16.45
N LEU A 97 36.23 1.90 -16.80
CA LEU A 97 36.20 3.05 -17.71
C LEU A 97 36.30 4.43 -17.03
N GLY A 98 36.50 4.49 -15.70
CA GLY A 98 36.90 5.72 -15.01
C GLY A 98 36.00 6.94 -15.27
N MET A 99 34.70 6.74 -15.51
CA MET A 99 33.74 7.84 -15.63
C MET A 99 33.16 8.18 -14.26
N ASP A 100 33.84 9.12 -13.61
CA ASP A 100 33.51 9.72 -12.31
C ASP A 100 32.25 10.65 -12.37
N LEU A 101 31.19 10.21 -13.06
CA LEU A 101 29.95 10.97 -13.25
C LEU A 101 28.91 10.75 -12.14
N TYR A 102 29.24 10.00 -11.08
CA TYR A 102 28.34 9.84 -9.94
C TYR A 102 28.58 10.87 -8.82
N LYS A 103 28.60 12.16 -9.17
CA LYS A 103 27.84 13.12 -8.35
C LYS A 103 26.37 12.80 -8.58
N ARG A 104 25.87 11.76 -7.92
CA ARG A 104 24.44 11.48 -7.84
C ARG A 104 23.82 12.62 -7.04
N ASN A 105 23.49 13.72 -7.72
CA ASN A 105 22.44 14.61 -7.25
C ASN A 105 21.30 13.69 -6.80
N LYS A 106 20.78 13.88 -5.58
CA LYS A 106 19.64 13.10 -5.08
C LYS A 106 18.65 12.94 -6.25
N PRO A 107 18.19 11.71 -6.58
CA PRO A 107 17.19 11.55 -7.63
C PRO A 107 16.07 12.53 -7.32
N GLU A 108 15.79 13.41 -8.27
CA GLU A 108 14.76 14.43 -8.11
C GLU A 108 13.48 13.71 -7.71
N LYS A 109 12.91 14.07 -6.55
CA LYS A 109 11.75 13.33 -6.05
C LYS A 109 10.63 13.46 -7.07
N LEU A 110 10.12 12.33 -7.55
CA LEU A 110 9.01 12.32 -8.49
C LEU A 110 7.81 13.07 -7.90
N PRO A 111 7.10 13.89 -8.70
CA PRO A 111 5.88 14.55 -8.26
C PRO A 111 4.80 13.55 -7.84
N PHE A 112 4.36 13.63 -6.59
CA PHE A 112 3.20 12.90 -6.10
C PHE A 112 2.53 13.64 -4.94
N ALA A 113 1.25 13.34 -4.72
CA ALA A 113 0.49 13.78 -3.56
C ALA A 113 -0.56 12.73 -3.19
N HIS A 114 -0.74 12.54 -1.89
CA HIS A 114 -1.86 11.87 -1.27
C HIS A 114 -2.38 12.80 -0.17
N LEU A 115 -3.59 13.31 -0.36
CA LEU A 115 -4.22 14.34 0.46
C LEU A 115 -5.45 13.76 1.15
N ILE A 116 -5.56 14.00 2.45
CA ILE A 116 -6.59 13.42 3.30
C ILE A 116 -7.48 14.53 3.83
N ILE A 117 -8.79 14.31 3.90
CA ILE A 117 -9.73 15.35 4.34
C ILE A 117 -9.38 15.87 5.74
N ASP A 118 -9.50 17.19 5.94
CA ASP A 118 -9.40 17.79 7.28
C ASP A 118 -10.78 17.77 7.94
N ASP A 119 -10.91 16.95 8.99
CA ASP A 119 -12.15 16.69 9.70
C ASP A 119 -12.75 17.95 10.37
N LYS A 120 -11.91 18.92 10.73
CA LYS A 120 -12.33 20.14 11.42
C LYS A 120 -12.97 21.17 10.50
N ASN A 121 -12.76 21.05 9.19
CA ASN A 121 -13.10 22.08 8.21
C ASN A 121 -14.01 21.56 7.08
N ILE A 122 -14.83 20.54 7.39
CA ILE A 122 -15.83 20.02 6.45
C ILE A 122 -17.04 20.98 6.40
N PRO A 123 -17.48 21.44 5.22
CA PRO A 123 -18.64 22.32 5.11
C PRO A 123 -19.95 21.66 5.58
N SER A 124 -20.70 22.30 6.47
CA SER A 124 -21.94 21.76 7.06
C SER A 124 -23.19 21.84 6.15
N GLY A 125 -23.01 21.90 4.83
CA GLY A 125 -24.10 22.10 3.86
C GLY A 125 -24.55 20.82 3.16
N THR A 126 -25.67 20.91 2.42
CA THR A 126 -26.16 19.84 1.52
C THR A 126 -25.91 20.15 0.04
N ARG A 127 -25.56 21.40 -0.29
CA ARG A 127 -25.27 21.84 -1.67
C ARG A 127 -23.90 21.32 -2.12
N LYS A 128 -23.70 21.34 -3.44
CA LYS A 128 -22.39 21.05 -4.04
C LYS A 128 -21.39 22.15 -3.66
N VAL A 129 -20.22 21.76 -3.16
CA VAL A 129 -19.14 22.69 -2.73
C VAL A 129 -17.77 22.19 -3.18
N ASN A 130 -16.79 23.09 -3.24
CA ASN A 130 -15.38 22.72 -3.29
C ASN A 130 -14.91 22.34 -1.87
N LEU A 131 -14.16 21.24 -1.75
CA LEU A 131 -13.50 20.88 -0.50
C LEU A 131 -12.12 21.55 -0.46
N THR A 132 -11.91 22.44 0.49
CA THR A 132 -10.71 23.29 0.53
C THR A 132 -9.68 22.90 1.58
N SER A 133 -10.04 22.02 2.51
CA SER A 133 -9.21 21.70 3.67
C SER A 133 -8.77 20.25 3.61
N TRP A 134 -7.48 20.04 3.40
CA TRP A 134 -6.86 18.73 3.26
C TRP A 134 -5.50 18.71 3.97
N HIS A 135 -5.21 17.64 4.68
CA HIS A 135 -3.89 17.35 5.21
C HIS A 135 -2.95 16.87 4.09
N HIS A 136 -1.70 17.31 4.15
CA HIS A 136 -0.64 16.94 3.20
C HIS A 136 0.67 16.47 3.87
N ASP A 137 0.73 16.57 5.20
CA ASP A 137 1.92 16.35 6.02
C ASP A 137 1.64 15.56 7.33
N LYS A 138 0.44 14.97 7.45
CA LYS A 138 -0.02 14.26 8.66
C LYS A 138 -0.68 12.93 8.32
N GLY A 139 -0.57 11.96 9.23
CA GLY A 139 -1.16 10.64 9.05
C GLY A 139 -0.54 9.94 7.83
N GLN A 140 -1.40 9.43 6.95
CA GLN A 140 -0.97 8.85 5.66
C GLN A 140 -0.80 9.90 4.55
N ALA A 141 -1.09 11.18 4.82
CA ALA A 141 -0.96 12.24 3.83
C ALA A 141 0.51 12.55 3.56
N ASN A 142 0.82 12.75 2.29
CA ASN A 142 2.19 12.98 1.85
C ASN A 142 2.18 13.75 0.53
N LEU A 143 3.13 14.67 0.36
CA LEU A 143 3.25 15.49 -0.83
C LEU A 143 4.72 15.72 -1.15
N SER A 144 5.06 15.56 -2.42
CA SER A 144 6.42 15.71 -2.93
C SER A 144 6.39 16.33 -4.31
N ASN A 145 7.19 17.39 -4.50
CA ASN A 145 7.37 18.05 -5.80
C ASN A 145 6.05 18.47 -6.49
N MET A 146 5.07 18.80 -5.66
CA MET A 146 3.79 19.45 -5.96
C MET A 146 3.56 20.48 -4.85
N THR A 147 2.55 21.35 -4.98
CA THR A 147 2.23 22.34 -3.93
C THR A 147 0.75 22.23 -3.58
N PHE A 148 0.39 22.33 -2.31
CA PHE A 148 -1.01 22.42 -1.90
C PHE A 148 -1.29 23.79 -1.31
N ASN A 149 -2.28 24.50 -1.84
CA ASN A 149 -2.68 25.82 -1.36
C ASN A 149 -4.17 26.06 -1.62
N ASP A 150 -4.89 26.62 -0.65
CA ASP A 150 -6.30 27.01 -0.79
C ASP A 150 -7.18 25.92 -1.42
N GLY A 151 -7.09 24.68 -0.91
CA GLY A 151 -7.89 23.57 -1.42
C GLY A 151 -7.46 22.97 -2.75
N LYS A 152 -6.35 23.44 -3.31
CA LYS A 152 -5.91 23.10 -4.65
C LYS A 152 -4.56 22.44 -4.62
N LEU A 153 -4.47 21.28 -5.26
CA LEU A 153 -3.20 20.62 -5.57
C LEU A 153 -2.65 21.23 -6.86
N ILE A 154 -1.56 21.96 -6.74
CA ILE A 154 -0.86 22.66 -7.80
C ILE A 154 0.23 21.74 -8.36
N VAL A 155 0.19 21.53 -9.66
CA VAL A 155 1.20 20.79 -10.41
C VAL A 155 2.42 21.70 -10.62
N ASN A 156 3.61 21.26 -10.19
CA ASN A 156 4.84 22.03 -10.35
C ASN A 156 5.65 21.63 -11.59
N GLN A 157 5.40 20.45 -12.15
CA GLN A 157 6.10 19.91 -13.31
C GLN A 157 5.14 19.46 -14.41
N ASP A 158 5.51 19.71 -15.65
CA ASP A 158 4.81 19.19 -16.81
C ASP A 158 4.90 17.65 -16.83
N GLY A 159 3.80 16.98 -17.16
CA GLY A 159 3.80 15.53 -17.27
C GLY A 159 2.43 14.92 -17.48
N PHE A 160 2.42 13.61 -17.65
CA PHE A 160 1.22 12.82 -17.52
C PHE A 160 1.10 12.29 -16.09
N TYR A 161 -0.07 12.50 -15.50
CA TYR A 161 -0.38 12.17 -14.13
C TYR A 161 -1.52 11.17 -14.06
N TYR A 162 -1.40 10.19 -13.18
CA TYR A 162 -2.56 9.45 -12.72
C TYR A 162 -3.17 10.21 -11.55
N LEU A 163 -4.42 10.61 -11.70
CA LEU A 163 -5.21 11.26 -10.67
C LEU A 163 -6.21 10.27 -10.09
N TYR A 164 -6.44 10.32 -8.79
CA TYR A 164 -7.43 9.47 -8.11
C TYR A 164 -8.11 10.20 -6.95
N ALA A 165 -9.32 9.77 -6.61
CA ALA A 165 -10.05 10.20 -5.43
C ALA A 165 -10.95 9.09 -4.91
N ASN A 166 -10.96 8.89 -3.60
CA ASN A 166 -11.94 8.07 -2.90
C ASN A 166 -12.70 8.96 -1.92
N ILE A 167 -14.02 9.03 -2.07
CA ILE A 167 -14.89 9.87 -1.25
C ILE A 167 -15.97 8.98 -0.65
N CYS A 168 -16.03 8.94 0.68
CA CYS A 168 -17.02 8.17 1.40
C CYS A 168 -18.08 9.09 2.00
N PHE A 169 -19.34 8.71 1.81
CA PHE A 169 -20.49 9.31 2.45
C PHE A 169 -21.02 8.34 3.50
N ARG A 170 -21.35 8.84 4.69
CA ARG A 170 -21.99 8.08 5.75
C ARG A 170 -23.05 8.87 6.48
N HIS A 171 -24.00 8.17 7.07
CA HIS A 171 -25.01 8.74 7.95
C HIS A 171 -25.38 7.74 9.03
N HIS A 172 -25.52 8.23 10.26
CA HIS A 172 -26.04 7.47 11.39
C HIS A 172 -27.30 8.18 11.90
N GLU A 173 -28.34 7.45 12.27
CA GLU A 173 -29.64 8.03 12.68
C GLU A 173 -29.53 9.05 13.82
N THR A 174 -28.56 8.87 14.72
CA THR A 174 -28.26 9.81 15.82
C THR A 174 -27.78 11.18 15.34
N SER A 175 -27.35 11.30 14.08
CA SER A 175 -26.95 12.56 13.46
C SER A 175 -28.15 13.38 12.94
N GLY A 176 -29.38 12.91 13.18
CA GLY A 176 -30.62 13.57 12.79
C GLY A 176 -31.28 12.91 11.58
N ASN A 177 -32.49 13.33 11.24
CA ASN A 177 -33.23 12.73 10.13
C ASN A 177 -32.76 13.27 8.78
N LEU A 178 -32.51 12.37 7.83
CA LEU A 178 -32.31 12.74 6.43
C LEU A 178 -33.62 13.17 5.78
N THR A 179 -33.52 14.06 4.80
CA THR A 179 -34.66 14.40 3.94
C THR A 179 -35.14 13.16 3.20
N LYS A 180 -36.46 12.90 3.16
CA LYS A 180 -37.09 11.77 2.44
C LYS A 180 -36.98 11.85 0.89
N ARG A 181 -36.03 12.64 0.36
CA ARG A 181 -35.78 12.83 -1.07
C ARG A 181 -34.56 12.01 -1.50
N GLY A 182 -34.46 11.69 -2.78
CA GLY A 182 -33.27 11.04 -3.33
C GLY A 182 -32.02 11.90 -3.12
N LEU A 183 -31.00 11.32 -2.50
CA LEU A 183 -29.70 11.95 -2.26
C LEU A 183 -28.82 11.74 -3.49
N GLN A 184 -28.37 12.82 -4.12
CA GLN A 184 -27.32 12.72 -5.13
C GLN A 184 -25.98 12.79 -4.42
N LEU A 185 -25.25 11.68 -4.39
CA LEU A 185 -23.93 11.58 -3.76
C LEU A 185 -22.87 11.49 -4.85
N MET A 186 -22.27 12.64 -5.15
CA MET A 186 -21.48 12.87 -6.36
C MET A 186 -20.14 13.49 -6.01
N VAL A 187 -19.09 13.05 -6.70
CA VAL A 187 -17.74 13.62 -6.68
C VAL A 187 -17.40 14.17 -8.06
N TYR A 188 -16.69 15.29 -8.10
CA TYR A 188 -16.14 15.88 -9.30
C TYR A 188 -14.70 16.25 -9.03
N MET A 189 -13.78 15.79 -9.88
CA MET A 189 -12.41 16.27 -9.89
C MET A 189 -12.29 17.34 -10.98
N THR A 190 -11.93 18.55 -10.59
CA THR A 190 -11.82 19.68 -11.51
C THR A 190 -10.38 20.10 -11.68
N LYS A 191 -10.05 20.50 -12.91
CA LYS A 191 -8.79 21.16 -13.26
C LYS A 191 -9.07 22.62 -13.52
N THR A 192 -8.34 23.50 -12.84
CA THR A 192 -8.37 24.94 -13.07
C THR A 192 -7.03 25.40 -13.62
N ASN A 193 -7.08 26.22 -14.67
CA ASN A 193 -5.93 26.90 -15.22
C ASN A 193 -6.13 28.42 -15.02
N LEU A 194 -5.37 29.00 -14.09
CA LEU A 194 -5.50 30.43 -13.75
C LEU A 194 -5.11 31.36 -14.91
N LYS A 195 -4.16 30.95 -15.77
CA LYS A 195 -3.68 31.79 -16.89
C LYS A 195 -4.80 32.10 -17.88
N ILE A 196 -5.69 31.14 -18.11
CA ILE A 196 -6.82 31.26 -19.05
C ILE A 196 -8.18 31.33 -18.35
N ARG A 197 -8.21 31.43 -17.01
CA ARG A 197 -9.43 31.47 -16.17
C ARG A 197 -10.46 30.38 -16.51
N ARG A 198 -9.98 29.20 -16.86
CA ARG A 198 -10.82 28.06 -17.27
C ARG A 198 -10.81 26.99 -16.20
N SER A 199 -11.98 26.41 -15.92
CA SER A 199 -12.12 25.24 -15.07
C SER A 199 -12.89 24.15 -15.80
N ASP A 200 -12.30 22.96 -15.89
CA ASP A 200 -12.88 21.79 -16.55
C ASP A 200 -13.09 20.66 -15.53
N VAL A 201 -14.15 19.87 -15.69
CA VAL A 201 -14.33 18.62 -14.93
C VAL A 201 -13.54 17.52 -15.64
N LEU A 202 -12.54 16.96 -14.97
CA LEU A 202 -11.75 15.84 -15.49
C LEU A 202 -12.47 14.50 -15.29
N MET A 203 -13.04 14.31 -14.10
CA MET A 203 -13.72 13.09 -13.71
C MET A 203 -14.96 13.41 -12.89
N LYS A 204 -15.97 12.56 -13.02
CA LYS A 204 -17.20 12.60 -12.26
C LYS A 204 -17.57 11.18 -11.86
N GLY A 205 -17.96 11.00 -10.60
CA GLY A 205 -18.45 9.72 -10.09
C GLY A 205 -19.60 9.96 -9.13
N GLY A 206 -20.37 8.92 -8.85
CA GLY A 206 -21.44 8.99 -7.86
C GLY A 206 -22.71 8.29 -8.28
N SER A 207 -23.71 8.37 -7.42
CA SER A 207 -25.02 7.74 -7.62
C SER A 207 -26.09 8.47 -6.84
N THR A 208 -27.34 8.31 -7.29
CA THR A 208 -28.51 8.68 -6.49
C THR A 208 -28.81 7.56 -5.51
N LYS A 209 -28.88 7.89 -4.22
CA LYS A 209 -29.21 6.95 -3.14
C LYS A 209 -30.51 7.35 -2.46
N TYR A 210 -31.24 6.35 -2.00
CA TYR A 210 -32.38 6.53 -1.12
C TYR A 210 -32.02 5.94 0.24
N TRP A 211 -31.72 6.81 1.20
CA TRP A 211 -31.35 6.44 2.57
C TRP A 211 -32.58 6.59 3.46
N SER A 212 -33.30 5.48 3.65
CA SER A 212 -34.50 5.41 4.46
C SER A 212 -34.16 5.30 5.94
N GLY A 213 -34.91 5.99 6.81
CA GLY A 213 -34.75 5.90 8.27
C GLY A 213 -35.10 4.55 8.91
N ASN A 214 -35.30 3.48 8.11
CA ASN A 214 -35.46 2.12 8.62
C ASN A 214 -34.11 1.42 8.87
N SER A 215 -32.99 2.04 8.46
CA SER A 215 -31.64 1.56 8.73
C SER A 215 -30.95 2.58 9.63
N GLU A 216 -30.34 2.08 10.71
CA GLU A 216 -29.59 2.90 11.68
C GLU A 216 -28.39 3.59 11.00
N PHE A 217 -27.75 2.89 10.05
CA PHE A 217 -26.55 3.36 9.38
C PHE A 217 -26.66 3.26 7.86
N HIS A 218 -26.06 4.23 7.18
CA HIS A 218 -25.90 4.26 5.72
C HIS A 218 -24.47 4.61 5.34
N PHE A 219 -23.99 3.97 4.26
CA PHE A 219 -22.65 4.19 3.73
C PHE A 219 -22.64 4.10 2.20
N TYR A 220 -21.82 4.92 1.57
CA TYR A 220 -21.57 4.89 0.13
C TYR A 220 -20.20 5.48 -0.22
N SER A 221 -19.34 4.69 -0.86
CA SER A 221 -18.03 5.11 -1.34
C SER A 221 -18.02 5.36 -2.85
N VAL A 222 -17.34 6.41 -3.28
CA VAL A 222 -17.10 6.71 -4.69
C VAL A 222 -15.60 6.78 -4.95
N ASN A 223 -15.11 5.90 -5.82
CA ASN A 223 -13.73 5.92 -6.29
C ASN A 223 -13.71 6.32 -7.77
N VAL A 224 -12.87 7.30 -8.11
CA VAL A 224 -12.61 7.72 -9.49
C VAL A 224 -11.12 7.83 -9.71
N GLY A 225 -10.64 7.43 -10.89
CA GLY A 225 -9.25 7.57 -11.26
C GLY A 225 -9.06 7.60 -12.76
N GLY A 226 -8.02 8.29 -13.21
CA GLY A 226 -7.78 8.50 -14.64
C GLY A 226 -6.44 9.14 -14.95
N PHE A 227 -6.05 9.07 -16.22
CA PHE A 227 -4.75 9.52 -16.70
C PHE A 227 -4.90 10.84 -17.47
N PHE A 228 -4.19 11.88 -17.04
CA PHE A 228 -4.34 13.23 -17.58
C PHE A 228 -3.00 13.90 -17.86
N LYS A 229 -2.95 14.64 -18.97
CA LYS A 229 -1.88 15.59 -19.26
C LYS A 229 -2.06 16.83 -18.39
N LEU A 230 -1.08 17.15 -17.57
CA LEU A 230 -1.06 18.35 -16.73
C LEU A 230 0.19 19.17 -17.00
N LYS A 231 0.02 20.49 -16.95
CA LYS A 231 1.11 21.47 -17.05
C LYS A 231 1.37 22.14 -15.72
N SER A 232 2.59 22.61 -15.53
CA SER A 232 2.99 23.41 -14.38
C SER A 232 2.07 24.63 -14.21
N GLY A 233 1.58 24.81 -12.98
CA GLY A 233 0.61 25.83 -12.58
C GLY A 233 -0.86 25.43 -12.75
N GLU A 234 -1.18 24.27 -13.35
CA GLU A 234 -2.55 23.76 -13.33
C GLU A 234 -2.90 23.21 -11.93
N MET A 235 -4.16 23.40 -11.54
CA MET A 235 -4.65 23.17 -10.19
C MET A 235 -5.74 22.12 -10.18
N ILE A 236 -5.63 21.12 -9.32
CA ILE A 236 -6.64 20.08 -9.12
C ILE A 236 -7.40 20.35 -7.83
N SER A 237 -8.72 20.24 -7.88
CA SER A 237 -9.59 20.35 -6.71
C SER A 237 -10.74 19.34 -6.76
N ILE A 238 -11.34 19.07 -5.60
CA ILE A 238 -12.46 18.16 -5.45
C ILE A 238 -13.73 18.95 -5.11
N GLN A 239 -14.80 18.66 -5.83
CA GLN A 239 -16.15 19.05 -5.47
C GLN A 239 -16.97 17.84 -5.06
N VAL A 240 -17.82 18.02 -4.05
CA VAL A 240 -18.78 16.99 -3.63
C VAL A 240 -20.16 17.59 -3.44
N SER A 241 -21.20 16.79 -3.64
CA SER A 241 -22.53 17.08 -3.11
C SER A 241 -22.66 16.57 -1.67
N ASN A 242 -23.54 17.19 -0.87
CA ASN A 242 -23.79 16.78 0.51
C ASN A 242 -22.52 16.62 1.38
N PRO A 243 -21.67 17.66 1.50
CA PRO A 243 -20.44 17.60 2.29
C PRO A 243 -20.67 17.24 3.78
N LEU A 244 -21.85 17.58 4.33
CA LEU A 244 -22.24 17.17 5.70
C LEU A 244 -22.23 15.65 5.91
N LEU A 245 -22.37 14.87 4.84
CA LEU A 245 -22.41 13.41 4.90
C LEU A 245 -21.02 12.79 4.69
N LEU A 246 -19.94 13.55 4.57
CA LEU A 246 -18.61 12.99 4.36
C LEU A 246 -18.11 12.20 5.57
N ASP A 247 -17.49 11.06 5.30
CA ASP A 247 -16.69 10.36 6.28
C ASP A 247 -15.31 11.04 6.39
N SER A 248 -14.99 11.54 7.58
CA SER A 248 -13.74 12.24 7.87
C SER A 248 -12.55 11.30 8.14
N SER A 249 -12.76 9.99 8.13
CA SER A 249 -11.70 9.01 8.37
C SER A 249 -10.65 9.04 7.25
N GLN A 250 -9.38 8.85 7.61
CA GLN A 250 -8.25 9.03 6.69
C GLN A 250 -8.24 8.01 5.53
N GLU A 251 -8.75 6.80 5.78
CA GLU A 251 -8.92 5.71 4.84
C GLU A 251 -10.19 5.84 3.98
N ALA A 252 -11.05 6.82 4.28
CA ALA A 252 -12.36 6.96 3.67
C ALA A 252 -12.39 8.08 2.64
N THR A 253 -11.91 9.28 2.99
CA THR A 253 -11.98 10.46 2.11
C THR A 253 -10.61 11.05 1.84
N TYR A 254 -10.10 10.81 0.63
CA TYR A 254 -8.78 11.26 0.18
C TYR A 254 -8.75 11.44 -1.34
N PHE A 255 -7.77 12.22 -1.82
CA PHE A 255 -7.46 12.29 -3.24
C PHE A 255 -5.97 12.46 -3.47
N GLY A 256 -5.50 12.18 -4.68
CA GLY A 256 -4.09 12.26 -4.96
C GLY A 256 -3.74 12.22 -6.43
N ALA A 257 -2.44 12.34 -6.66
CA ALA A 257 -1.84 12.36 -7.97
C ALA A 257 -0.44 11.77 -7.91
N PHE A 258 0.03 11.15 -8.98
CA PHE A 258 1.46 10.90 -9.18
C PHE A 258 1.81 11.02 -10.65
N LYS A 259 2.99 11.57 -10.93
CA LYS A 259 3.53 11.66 -12.29
C LYS A 259 3.95 10.27 -12.76
N VAL A 260 3.50 9.92 -13.97
CA VAL A 260 3.81 8.64 -14.61
C VAL A 260 4.93 8.80 -15.62
N ARG A 261 4.92 9.88 -16.41
CA ARG A 261 5.95 10.20 -17.41
C ARG A 261 5.96 11.68 -17.78
N ASP A 262 7.03 12.13 -18.43
CA ASP A 262 7.16 13.47 -18.97
C ASP A 262 6.26 13.71 -20.19
N LEU A 263 6.07 14.98 -20.54
CA LEU A 263 5.54 15.38 -21.84
C LEU A 263 6.71 15.34 -22.82
N ASP A 264 6.62 14.47 -23.82
CA ASP A 264 7.63 14.35 -24.88
C ASP A 264 7.91 15.71 -25.57
#